data_AF-A0A0L0CZ41-F1
#
_entry.id   AF-A0A0L0CZ41-F1
#
_cell.length_a   1.000
_cell.length_b   1.000
_cell.length_c   1.000
_cell.angle_alpha   90.00
_cell.angle_beta   90.00
_cell.angle_gamma   90.00
#
_symmetry.space_group_name_H-M   'P 1'
#
loop_
_entity.id
_entity.type
_entity.pdbx_description
1 polymer ?
#
loop_
_entity_poly.entity_id
_entity_poly.type
_entity_poly.pdbx_seq_one_letter_code
_entity_poly.pdbx_strand_id
1 'polypeptide(L)'
;MIIRKKSLSGIPHEKGKLNEKKLQNITIKNYEITNDESKKAFFDYYSCIYPFNMPISLYKYPPIFGYCSLSDFQEIGAKRLALLQFLDTCTISGDDEKDQYTNLRKTDKNYSLNNTTDNKNKIIRQKIYEYKFGIQSMKDYNKEEMENIIMTDLLSHYILRIAFSKDKEKQQWFLKQELKLFTFRLNELKNINVLNSQNISESERGLVHLLKRENIHYESITKPSISYGNKNDEWEKYTEFIPNKDTIQKLFKVPFYPDAYFLVRDHKVVVEKGVAYVPDIYLDIILTVQFKLNIKESFKYLDHNEKMLLKIQNDPRISTFLSSLPKAYVAKDFRQNYEHTQDTRLSPQNLYSVYKQSFPPCMRRIFVTYIKDKHFKHW
;
A
#
# COMPACT_ATOMS: atom_id res chain seq x y z
N MET A 1 -16.93 -23.12 -39.78
CA MET A 1 -18.21 -23.68 -40.28
C MET A 1 -19.23 -23.53 -39.17
N ILE A 2 -20.29 -22.79 -39.45
CA ILE A 2 -21.38 -22.41 -38.55
C ILE A 2 -22.22 -23.66 -38.23
N ILE A 3 -22.59 -23.88 -36.97
CA ILE A 3 -23.80 -24.64 -36.64
C ILE A 3 -24.65 -23.82 -35.67
N ARG A 4 -25.68 -23.18 -36.23
CA ARG A 4 -26.85 -22.64 -35.56
C ARG A 4 -27.80 -23.79 -35.19
N LYS A 5 -28.45 -23.71 -34.03
CA LYS A 5 -29.78 -24.31 -33.81
C LYS A 5 -30.75 -23.20 -33.39
N LYS A 6 -31.81 -23.00 -34.19
CA LYS A 6 -33.06 -22.25 -33.88
C LYS A 6 -34.07 -23.27 -33.31
N SER A 7 -34.56 -23.08 -32.09
CA SER A 7 -35.80 -22.39 -31.65
C SER A 7 -37.05 -23.28 -31.68
N LEU A 8 -37.82 -23.30 -30.59
CA LEU A 8 -39.29 -23.21 -30.60
C LEU A 8 -39.85 -23.00 -29.17
N SER A 9 -40.48 -21.84 -29.00
CA SER A 9 -41.64 -21.51 -28.13
C SER A 9 -41.75 -22.09 -26.71
N GLY A 10 -41.64 -21.20 -25.72
CA GLY A 10 -42.14 -21.37 -24.35
C GLY A 10 -42.12 -20.03 -23.60
N ILE A 11 -43.27 -19.35 -23.62
CA ILE A 11 -43.78 -18.23 -22.78
C ILE A 11 -42.78 -17.49 -21.86
N PRO A 12 -42.69 -16.14 -21.92
CA PRO A 12 -41.86 -15.37 -21.01
C PRO A 12 -42.50 -15.29 -19.62
N HIS A 13 -41.89 -15.92 -18.62
CA HIS A 13 -42.17 -15.60 -17.22
C HIS A 13 -41.44 -14.30 -16.85
N GLU A 14 -42.13 -13.17 -17.01
CA GLU A 14 -41.81 -11.98 -16.22
C GLU A 14 -42.17 -12.26 -14.76
N LYS A 15 -41.16 -12.35 -13.89
CA LYS A 15 -41.11 -11.63 -12.60
C LYS A 15 -39.84 -12.01 -11.83
N GLY A 16 -38.98 -11.01 -11.75
CA GLY A 16 -37.76 -11.01 -10.96
C GLY A 16 -36.94 -9.81 -11.40
N LYS A 17 -37.47 -8.60 -11.18
CA LYS A 17 -36.67 -7.38 -11.22
C LYS A 17 -35.55 -7.54 -10.19
N LEU A 18 -34.42 -8.13 -10.60
CA LEU A 18 -33.16 -7.83 -9.95
C LEU A 18 -33.00 -6.33 -10.15
N ASN A 19 -33.08 -5.60 -9.05
CA ASN A 19 -32.72 -4.20 -9.01
C ASN A 19 -31.26 -4.08 -9.47
N GLU A 20 -31.05 -3.90 -10.78
CA GLU A 20 -29.83 -3.32 -11.32
C GLU A 20 -29.79 -1.88 -10.86
N LYS A 21 -29.39 -1.68 -9.59
CA LYS A 21 -29.02 -0.38 -9.10
C LYS A 21 -27.69 -0.03 -9.75
N LYS A 22 -27.75 0.98 -10.64
CA LYS A 22 -26.58 1.69 -11.14
C LYS A 22 -25.76 2.18 -9.95
N LEU A 23 -24.68 1.47 -9.66
CA LEU A 23 -23.61 1.93 -8.81
C LEU A 23 -22.55 2.57 -9.68
N GLN A 24 -21.85 3.58 -9.16
CA GLN A 24 -20.80 4.31 -9.86
C GLN A 24 -19.81 3.34 -10.54
N ASN A 25 -20.04 3.09 -11.84
CA ASN A 25 -19.24 2.46 -12.89
C ASN A 25 -18.24 1.33 -12.57
N ILE A 26 -18.21 0.73 -11.39
CA ILE A 26 -17.28 -0.32 -11.00
C ILE A 26 -18.05 -1.41 -10.24
N THR A 27 -18.38 -2.50 -10.94
CA THR A 27 -19.01 -3.69 -10.34
C THR A 27 -18.12 -4.91 -10.56
N ILE A 28 -17.21 -5.20 -9.63
CA ILE A 28 -16.37 -6.40 -9.69
C ILE A 28 -17.07 -7.49 -8.88
N LYS A 29 -17.76 -8.44 -9.55
CA LYS A 29 -18.35 -9.60 -8.85
C LYS A 29 -17.23 -10.54 -8.41
N ASN A 30 -17.31 -11.07 -7.18
CA ASN A 30 -16.51 -12.24 -6.77
C ASN A 30 -16.89 -13.43 -7.69
N TYR A 31 -15.92 -14.25 -8.13
CA TYR A 31 -16.22 -15.48 -8.90
C TYR A 31 -16.94 -16.51 -8.02
N GLU A 32 -17.93 -17.18 -8.59
CA GLU A 32 -18.17 -18.61 -8.37
C GLU A 32 -17.70 -19.34 -9.63
N ILE A 33 -16.64 -20.14 -9.57
CA ILE A 33 -16.33 -21.13 -10.61
C ILE A 33 -16.86 -22.46 -10.07
N THR A 34 -18.00 -22.91 -10.60
CA THR A 34 -18.46 -24.29 -10.43
C THR A 34 -17.59 -25.18 -11.33
N ASN A 35 -16.52 -25.74 -10.77
CA ASN A 35 -16.02 -27.01 -11.25
C ASN A 35 -16.48 -28.07 -10.26
N ASP A 36 -17.03 -29.17 -10.79
CA ASP A 36 -17.47 -30.32 -10.02
C ASP A 36 -16.46 -30.67 -8.91
N GLU A 37 -16.98 -30.80 -7.69
CA GLU A 37 -16.39 -31.39 -6.48
C GLU A 37 -15.38 -30.59 -5.63
N SER A 38 -15.04 -29.32 -5.92
CA SER A 38 -14.44 -28.48 -4.85
C SER A 38 -14.73 -26.98 -4.99
N LYS A 39 -15.60 -26.46 -4.11
CA LYS A 39 -15.84 -25.02 -3.98
C LYS A 39 -14.58 -24.34 -3.42
N LYS A 40 -13.72 -23.77 -4.28
CA LYS A 40 -12.68 -22.84 -3.84
C LYS A 40 -13.31 -21.47 -3.65
N ALA A 41 -13.45 -21.02 -2.40
CA ALA A 41 -13.86 -19.67 -2.09
C ALA A 41 -12.79 -18.67 -2.61
N PHE A 42 -13.19 -17.74 -3.47
CA PHE A 42 -12.31 -16.65 -3.92
C PHE A 42 -12.13 -15.62 -2.80
N PHE A 43 -11.01 -14.88 -2.81
CA PHE A 43 -10.66 -13.93 -1.77
C PHE A 43 -11.68 -12.76 -1.72
N ASP A 44 -12.33 -12.58 -0.57
CA ASP A 44 -13.34 -11.55 -0.39
C ASP A 44 -12.71 -10.18 -0.13
N TYR A 45 -12.52 -9.40 -1.20
CA TYR A 45 -12.00 -8.04 -1.10
C TYR A 45 -12.93 -7.11 -0.31
N TYR A 46 -14.23 -7.37 -0.23
CA TYR A 46 -15.17 -6.49 0.50
C TYR A 46 -14.96 -6.53 2.02
N SER A 47 -14.36 -7.61 2.53
CA SER A 47 -13.90 -7.69 3.91
C SER A 47 -12.58 -6.93 4.16
N CYS A 48 -11.99 -6.28 3.15
CA CYS A 48 -10.66 -5.65 3.28
C CYS A 48 -10.65 -4.34 4.05
N ILE A 49 -11.80 -3.69 4.21
CA ILE A 49 -11.93 -2.53 5.09
C ILE A 49 -12.15 -2.98 6.53
N TYR A 50 -13.02 -3.94 6.82
CA TYR A 50 -13.34 -4.30 8.19
C TYR A 50 -12.16 -4.99 8.90
N PRO A 51 -11.85 -4.68 10.17
CA PRO A 51 -12.48 -3.70 11.09
C PRO A 51 -11.81 -2.31 11.09
N PHE A 52 -11.12 -1.98 10.02
CA PHE A 52 -10.29 -0.80 9.86
C PHE A 52 -10.94 0.28 8.98
N ASN A 53 -10.46 1.52 9.13
CA ASN A 53 -10.94 2.66 8.36
C ASN A 53 -10.24 2.79 7.00
N MET A 54 -9.34 1.88 6.62
CA MET A 54 -8.70 1.90 5.31
C MET A 54 -8.64 0.50 4.72
N PRO A 55 -8.82 0.31 3.41
CA PRO A 55 -8.65 -1.00 2.80
C PRO A 55 -7.22 -1.47 2.98
N ILE A 56 -7.03 -2.68 3.47
CA ILE A 56 -5.73 -3.33 3.51
C ILE A 56 -5.86 -4.67 2.80
N SER A 57 -4.93 -5.03 1.93
CA SER A 57 -4.85 -6.35 1.28
C SER A 57 -3.44 -6.59 0.77
N LEU A 58 -3.07 -7.85 0.58
CA LEU A 58 -1.82 -8.19 -0.10
C LEU A 58 -1.90 -8.03 -1.63
N TYR A 59 -3.07 -7.72 -2.19
CA TYR A 59 -3.31 -7.61 -3.64
C TYR A 59 -2.81 -8.84 -4.40
N LYS A 60 -3.13 -10.05 -3.91
CA LYS A 60 -2.75 -11.32 -4.55
C LYS A 60 -3.49 -11.57 -5.85
N TYR A 61 -4.75 -11.16 -5.93
CA TYR A 61 -5.62 -11.46 -7.06
C TYR A 61 -6.07 -10.18 -7.76
N PRO A 62 -5.96 -10.08 -9.11
CA PRO A 62 -6.45 -8.93 -9.84
C PRO A 62 -7.97 -8.94 -9.91
N PRO A 63 -8.62 -7.77 -9.98
CA PRO A 63 -10.04 -7.69 -10.28
C PRO A 63 -10.26 -8.12 -11.74
N ILE A 64 -10.93 -9.26 -11.96
CA ILE A 64 -11.08 -9.85 -13.31
C ILE A 64 -12.45 -9.54 -13.93
N PHE A 65 -13.44 -9.19 -13.12
CA PHE A 65 -14.78 -8.84 -13.59
C PHE A 65 -15.10 -7.39 -13.31
N GLY A 66 -16.02 -6.82 -14.08
CA GLY A 66 -16.50 -5.47 -13.89
C GLY A 66 -16.10 -4.53 -15.02
N TYR A 67 -16.68 -3.34 -14.95
CA TYR A 67 -16.40 -2.25 -15.84
C TYR A 67 -15.80 -1.10 -15.02
N CYS A 68 -15.17 -0.15 -15.69
CA CYS A 68 -14.68 1.10 -15.10
C CYS A 68 -14.73 2.11 -16.24
N SER A 69 -15.30 3.29 -16.00
CA SER A 69 -15.30 4.31 -17.05
C SER A 69 -13.85 4.78 -17.28
N LEU A 70 -13.55 5.28 -18.48
CA LEU A 70 -12.22 5.78 -18.77
C LEU A 70 -11.84 6.98 -17.87
N SER A 71 -12.83 7.82 -17.54
CA SER A 71 -12.65 8.94 -16.61
C SER A 71 -12.28 8.44 -15.21
N ASP A 72 -13.03 7.46 -14.70
CA ASP A 72 -12.77 6.87 -13.39
C ASP A 72 -11.40 6.18 -13.36
N PHE A 73 -11.05 5.44 -14.41
CA PHE A 73 -9.75 4.81 -14.56
C PHE A 73 -8.59 5.82 -14.45
N GLN A 74 -8.72 6.96 -15.14
CA GLN A 74 -7.71 8.02 -15.11
C GLN A 74 -7.65 8.71 -13.73
N GLU A 75 -8.80 9.05 -13.17
CA GLU A 75 -8.92 9.70 -11.86
C GLU A 75 -8.34 8.82 -10.74
N ILE A 76 -8.73 7.54 -10.71
CA ILE A 76 -8.30 6.56 -9.70
C ILE A 76 -6.77 6.35 -9.75
N GLY A 77 -6.21 6.21 -10.96
CA GLY A 77 -4.76 6.09 -11.15
C GLY A 77 -4.01 7.35 -10.72
N ALA A 78 -4.50 8.53 -11.12
CA ALA A 78 -3.89 9.81 -10.76
C ALA A 78 -3.93 10.07 -9.25
N LYS A 79 -5.05 9.77 -8.57
CA LYS A 79 -5.17 9.91 -7.12
C LYS A 79 -4.19 9.03 -6.35
N ARG A 80 -4.03 7.75 -6.72
CA ARG A 80 -3.04 6.89 -6.03
C ARG A 80 -1.63 7.38 -6.29
N LEU A 81 -1.31 7.79 -7.53
CA LEU A 81 0.01 8.35 -7.82
C LEU A 81 0.30 9.59 -6.96
N ALA A 82 -0.66 10.51 -6.85
CA ALA A 82 -0.53 11.70 -6.01
C ALA A 82 -0.34 11.34 -4.53
N LEU A 83 -1.06 10.33 -4.02
CA LEU A 83 -0.86 9.83 -2.66
C LEU A 83 0.55 9.25 -2.45
N LEU A 84 1.05 8.43 -3.39
CA LEU A 84 2.39 7.83 -3.30
C LEU A 84 3.49 8.91 -3.37
N GLN A 85 3.31 9.93 -4.20
CA GLN A 85 4.22 11.08 -4.27
C GLN A 85 4.19 11.91 -2.99
N PHE A 86 3.00 12.12 -2.43
CA PHE A 86 2.87 12.77 -1.14
C PHE A 86 3.65 12.02 -0.04
N LEU A 87 3.52 10.69 0.03
CA LEU A 87 4.30 9.86 0.96
C LEU A 87 5.82 9.99 0.73
N ASP A 88 6.26 10.07 -0.52
CA ASP A 88 7.66 10.30 -0.85
C ASP A 88 8.16 11.64 -0.29
N THR A 89 7.38 12.72 -0.44
CA THR A 89 7.73 14.05 0.09
C THR A 89 7.76 14.10 1.62
N CYS A 90 6.89 13.33 2.30
CA CYS A 90 6.91 13.20 3.75
C CYS A 90 8.22 12.58 4.24
N THR A 91 8.79 11.64 3.48
CA THR A 91 10.07 11.00 3.82
C THR A 91 11.30 11.83 3.48
N ILE A 92 11.26 12.65 2.42
CA ILE A 92 12.38 13.58 2.12
C ILE A 92 12.54 14.63 3.24
N SER A 93 11.46 14.90 3.99
CA SER A 93 11.46 15.86 5.09
C SER A 93 11.86 15.25 6.45
N GLY A 94 12.26 13.97 6.51
CA GLY A 94 12.69 13.31 7.76
C GLY A 94 13.64 12.13 7.50
N ASP A 95 14.83 12.19 8.10
CA ASP A 95 15.90 11.18 8.04
C ASP A 95 15.51 9.83 8.70
N ASP A 96 14.46 9.16 8.22
CA ASP A 96 13.89 7.98 8.91
C ASP A 96 14.24 6.63 8.24
N GLU A 97 15.10 6.58 7.21
CA GLU A 97 15.45 5.30 6.57
C GLU A 97 16.40 4.41 7.40
N LYS A 98 17.07 4.96 8.41
CA LYS A 98 17.98 4.18 9.28
C LYS A 98 17.40 3.80 10.64
N ASP A 99 16.37 4.48 11.13
CA ASP A 99 15.98 4.38 12.54
C ASP A 99 14.77 3.47 12.82
N GLN A 100 14.07 2.97 11.80
CA GLN A 100 12.97 2.01 12.03
C GLN A 100 13.43 0.62 12.46
N TYR A 101 14.71 0.28 12.29
CA TYR A 101 15.23 -1.05 12.63
C TYR A 101 16.04 -1.12 13.93
N THR A 102 16.40 0.01 14.54
CA THR A 102 17.39 0.11 15.64
C THR A 102 16.93 0.84 16.90
N ASN A 103 15.67 1.25 17.03
CA ASN A 103 15.25 2.03 18.19
C ASN A 103 14.95 1.19 19.44
N LEU A 104 16.00 0.93 20.23
CA LEU A 104 15.90 0.53 21.65
C LEU A 104 16.88 1.27 22.58
N ARG A 105 17.59 2.30 22.11
CA ARG A 105 18.51 3.06 22.99
C ARG A 105 18.52 4.55 22.67
N LYS A 106 17.72 5.32 23.42
CA LYS A 106 18.02 6.65 24.02
C LYS A 106 16.74 7.27 24.58
N THR A 107 16.70 7.50 25.88
CA THR A 107 15.47 7.80 26.65
C THR A 107 15.09 9.27 26.78
N ASP A 108 15.91 10.23 26.35
CA ASP A 108 15.65 11.65 26.71
C ASP A 108 15.23 12.58 25.55
N LYS A 109 14.99 12.05 24.33
CA LYS A 109 14.44 12.82 23.18
C LYS A 109 13.00 12.44 22.77
N ASN A 110 12.36 11.51 23.49
CA ASN A 110 11.14 10.83 23.03
C ASN A 110 9.89 11.72 22.98
N TYR A 111 9.75 12.74 23.82
CA TYR A 111 8.52 13.54 23.86
C TYR A 111 8.34 14.47 22.64
N SER A 112 9.42 15.05 22.10
CA SER A 112 9.33 15.97 20.95
C SER A 112 9.19 15.23 19.61
N LEU A 113 9.85 14.06 19.49
CA LEU A 113 9.80 13.24 18.28
C LEU A 113 8.42 12.58 18.09
N ASN A 114 7.79 12.12 19.18
CA ASN A 114 6.46 11.51 19.13
C ASN A 114 5.39 12.50 18.63
N ASN A 115 5.39 13.74 19.13
CA ASN A 115 4.44 14.77 18.67
C ASN A 115 4.59 15.09 17.17
N THR A 116 5.82 15.08 16.65
CA THR A 116 6.10 15.34 15.23
C THR A 116 5.61 14.19 14.37
N THR A 117 5.87 12.94 14.79
CA THR A 117 5.40 11.73 14.11
C THR A 117 3.88 11.61 14.13
N ASP A 118 3.24 11.96 15.25
CA ASP A 118 1.78 11.95 15.37
C ASP A 118 1.13 12.99 14.47
N ASN A 119 1.72 14.19 14.36
CA ASN A 119 1.27 15.20 13.41
C ASN A 119 1.45 14.76 11.96
N LYS A 120 2.60 14.16 11.61
CA LYS A 120 2.82 13.56 10.27
C LYS A 120 1.78 12.49 9.97
N ASN A 121 1.52 11.57 10.90
CA ASN A 121 0.55 10.50 10.74
C ASN A 121 -0.88 11.04 10.57
N LYS A 122 -1.25 12.12 11.30
CA LYS A 122 -2.53 12.81 11.11
C LYS A 122 -2.66 13.39 9.69
N ILE A 123 -1.61 14.03 9.17
CA ILE A 123 -1.63 14.59 7.80
C ILE A 123 -1.74 13.46 6.76
N ILE A 124 -1.01 12.35 6.94
CA ILE A 124 -1.11 11.18 6.06
C ILE A 124 -2.53 10.61 6.07
N ARG A 125 -3.14 10.42 7.25
CA ARG A 125 -4.55 10.00 7.37
C ARG A 125 -5.48 10.92 6.58
N GLN A 126 -5.34 12.23 6.78
CA GLN A 126 -6.18 13.22 6.10
C GLN A 126 -6.06 13.11 4.58
N LYS A 127 -4.84 12.97 4.06
CA LYS A 127 -4.61 12.80 2.61
C LYS A 127 -5.19 11.48 2.06
N ILE A 128 -5.12 10.39 2.82
CA ILE A 128 -5.74 9.11 2.43
C ILE A 128 -7.26 9.27 2.29
N TYR A 129 -7.90 9.98 3.22
CA TYR A 129 -9.35 10.25 3.18
C TYR A 129 -9.72 11.21 2.05
N GLU A 130 -8.95 12.28 1.84
CA GLU A 130 -9.14 13.24 0.75
C GLU A 130 -9.13 12.55 -0.63
N TYR A 131 -8.22 11.59 -0.84
CA TYR A 131 -8.13 10.82 -2.07
C TYR A 131 -9.07 9.61 -2.14
N LYS A 132 -9.97 9.42 -1.16
CA LYS A 132 -10.94 8.32 -1.09
C LYS A 132 -10.30 6.92 -1.05
N PHE A 133 -9.15 6.78 -0.40
CA PHE A 133 -8.49 5.50 -0.11
C PHE A 133 -8.69 5.04 1.35
N GLY A 134 -9.66 5.64 2.04
CA GLY A 134 -10.06 5.31 3.40
C GLY A 134 -11.35 6.05 3.79
N ILE A 135 -11.87 5.71 4.96
CA ILE A 135 -13.11 6.19 5.55
C ILE A 135 -12.77 6.90 6.87
N GLN A 136 -13.35 8.08 7.11
CA GLN A 136 -13.15 8.79 8.38
C GLN A 136 -13.83 8.07 9.56
N SER A 137 -15.04 7.57 9.33
CA SER A 137 -15.86 6.88 10.32
C SER A 137 -16.78 5.88 9.62
N MET A 138 -16.77 4.61 10.02
CA MET A 138 -17.66 3.61 9.41
C MET A 138 -19.15 3.94 9.53
N LYS A 139 -19.54 4.79 10.50
CA LYS A 139 -20.95 5.19 10.70
C LYS A 139 -21.47 6.12 9.62
N ASP A 140 -20.57 6.83 8.92
CA ASP A 140 -20.93 7.89 7.99
C ASP A 140 -21.04 7.37 6.55
N TYR A 141 -20.76 6.08 6.33
CA TYR A 141 -20.66 5.48 5.01
C TYR A 141 -21.60 4.29 4.87
N ASN A 142 -22.32 4.27 3.76
CA ASN A 142 -23.15 3.13 3.40
C ASN A 142 -22.28 1.96 2.93
N LYS A 143 -22.84 0.74 2.97
CA LYS A 143 -22.16 -0.47 2.47
C LYS A 143 -21.63 -0.28 1.04
N GLU A 144 -22.42 0.29 0.15
CA GLU A 144 -22.02 0.56 -1.24
C GLU A 144 -20.83 1.54 -1.35
N GLU A 145 -20.77 2.58 -0.51
CA GLU A 145 -19.66 3.54 -0.55
C GLU A 145 -18.37 2.92 -0.03
N MET A 146 -18.48 2.07 0.98
CA MET A 146 -17.38 1.27 1.52
C MET A 146 -16.81 0.33 0.45
N GLU A 147 -17.70 -0.37 -0.26
CA GLU A 147 -17.34 -1.23 -1.38
C GLU A 147 -16.62 -0.44 -2.49
N ASN A 148 -17.10 0.76 -2.83
CA ASN A 148 -16.45 1.61 -3.83
C ASN A 148 -15.04 2.05 -3.41
N ILE A 149 -14.80 2.35 -2.13
CA ILE A 149 -13.47 2.72 -1.61
C ILE A 149 -12.49 1.55 -1.72
N ILE A 150 -12.94 0.34 -1.34
CA ILE A 150 -12.16 -0.90 -1.51
C ILE A 150 -11.77 -1.11 -2.97
N MET A 151 -12.74 -0.95 -3.87
CA MET A 151 -12.51 -1.15 -5.30
C MET A 151 -11.60 -0.09 -5.90
N THR A 152 -11.74 1.16 -5.49
CA THR A 152 -10.85 2.26 -5.89
C THR A 152 -9.41 1.97 -5.47
N ASP A 153 -9.20 1.50 -4.23
CA ASP A 153 -7.88 1.11 -3.74
C ASP A 153 -7.29 -0.07 -4.52
N LEU A 154 -8.09 -1.12 -4.77
CA LEU A 154 -7.67 -2.29 -5.53
C LEU A 154 -7.30 -1.94 -6.98
N LEU A 155 -8.19 -1.24 -7.69
CA LEU A 155 -7.99 -0.88 -9.10
C LEU A 155 -6.80 0.05 -9.28
N SER A 156 -6.70 1.10 -8.45
CA SER A 156 -5.57 2.04 -8.53
C SER A 156 -4.23 1.34 -8.39
N HIS A 157 -4.13 0.35 -7.50
CA HIS A 157 -2.91 -0.43 -7.31
C HIS A 157 -2.50 -1.16 -8.61
N TYR A 158 -3.44 -1.83 -9.27
CA TYR A 158 -3.16 -2.54 -10.52
C TYR A 158 -2.93 -1.61 -11.73
N ILE A 159 -3.62 -0.46 -11.78
CA ILE A 159 -3.38 0.58 -12.80
C ILE A 159 -1.92 1.04 -12.73
N LEU A 160 -1.42 1.32 -11.53
CA LEU A 160 -0.03 1.73 -11.35
C LEU A 160 0.96 0.59 -11.64
N ARG A 161 0.65 -0.68 -11.30
CA ARG A 161 1.51 -1.81 -11.72
C ARG A 161 1.68 -1.86 -13.24
N ILE A 162 0.61 -1.62 -14.01
CA ILE A 162 0.69 -1.58 -15.47
C ILE A 162 1.52 -0.38 -15.95
N ALA A 163 1.31 0.81 -15.38
CA ALA A 163 2.02 2.03 -15.78
C ALA A 163 3.53 1.97 -15.47
N PHE A 164 3.91 1.41 -14.32
CA PHE A 164 5.29 1.35 -13.84
C PHE A 164 6.04 0.09 -14.29
N SER A 165 5.41 -0.79 -15.08
CA SER A 165 5.95 -2.10 -15.49
C SER A 165 7.22 -2.04 -16.35
N LYS A 166 7.47 -1.00 -17.15
CA LYS A 166 8.58 -1.01 -18.14
C LYS A 166 9.97 -0.74 -17.56
N ASP A 167 10.04 0.17 -16.59
CA ASP A 167 11.30 0.81 -16.18
C ASP A 167 11.64 0.36 -14.76
N LYS A 168 12.76 -0.35 -14.61
CA LYS A 168 13.17 -0.97 -13.34
C LYS A 168 13.39 0.06 -12.23
N GLU A 169 13.85 1.27 -12.55
CA GLU A 169 14.03 2.32 -11.54
C GLU A 169 12.66 2.80 -11.04
N LYS A 170 11.71 2.96 -11.96
CA LYS A 170 10.34 3.35 -11.62
C LYS A 170 9.59 2.23 -10.89
N GLN A 171 9.80 0.97 -11.25
CA GLN A 171 9.31 -0.19 -10.49
C GLN A 171 9.81 -0.15 -9.05
N GLN A 172 11.10 0.16 -8.83
CA GLN A 172 11.69 0.28 -7.50
C GLN A 172 11.08 1.44 -6.71
N TRP A 173 10.89 2.60 -7.34
CA TRP A 173 10.22 3.74 -6.72
C TRP A 173 8.77 3.38 -6.32
N PHE A 174 7.99 2.80 -7.24
CA PHE A 174 6.62 2.37 -6.96
C PHE A 174 6.59 1.39 -5.80
N LEU A 175 7.40 0.33 -5.86
CA LEU A 175 7.49 -0.67 -4.80
C LEU A 175 7.83 -0.03 -3.45
N LYS A 176 8.77 0.92 -3.43
CA LYS A 176 9.16 1.64 -2.21
C LYS A 176 8.01 2.44 -1.62
N GLN A 177 7.31 3.25 -2.42
CA GLN A 177 6.19 4.07 -1.90
C GLN A 177 4.99 3.20 -1.50
N GLU A 178 4.71 2.16 -2.26
CA GLU A 178 3.62 1.23 -2.00
C GLU A 178 3.86 0.43 -0.70
N LEU A 179 5.11 0.05 -0.43
CA LEU A 179 5.51 -0.53 0.86
C LEU A 179 5.33 0.45 2.02
N LYS A 180 5.62 1.74 1.83
CA LYS A 180 5.37 2.76 2.87
C LYS A 180 3.89 2.90 3.17
N LEU A 181 3.04 2.97 2.15
CA LEU A 181 1.59 3.03 2.32
C LEU A 181 1.06 1.78 3.05
N PHE A 182 1.54 0.60 2.67
CA PHE A 182 1.16 -0.66 3.31
C PHE A 182 1.62 -0.72 4.77
N THR A 183 2.86 -0.33 5.05
CA THR A 183 3.42 -0.26 6.42
C THR A 183 2.64 0.71 7.29
N PHE A 184 2.26 1.87 6.75
CA PHE A 184 1.40 2.82 7.44
C PHE A 184 0.06 2.21 7.84
N ARG A 185 -0.61 1.52 6.91
CA ARG A 185 -1.87 0.81 7.18
C ARG A 185 -1.71 -0.31 8.22
N LEU A 186 -0.60 -1.05 8.18
CA LEU A 186 -0.29 -2.09 9.17
C LEU A 186 -0.07 -1.51 10.58
N ASN A 187 0.64 -0.38 10.70
CA ASN A 187 0.88 0.26 11.98
C ASN A 187 -0.42 0.74 12.64
N GLU A 188 -1.35 1.27 11.85
CA GLU A 188 -2.68 1.63 12.34
C GLU A 188 -3.48 0.39 12.76
N LEU A 189 -3.40 -0.70 12.00
CA LEU A 189 -4.06 -1.96 12.31
C LEU A 189 -3.47 -2.66 13.55
N LYS A 190 -2.18 -2.50 13.83
CA LYS A 190 -1.47 -3.08 14.98
C LYS A 190 -2.09 -2.66 16.32
N ASN A 191 -2.67 -1.46 16.36
CA ASN A 191 -3.30 -0.89 17.55
C ASN A 191 -4.79 -1.25 17.70
N ILE A 192 -5.36 -2.01 16.75
CA ILE A 192 -6.77 -2.39 16.74
C ILE A 192 -6.91 -3.83 17.20
N ASN A 193 -7.81 -4.06 18.16
CA ASN A 193 -8.26 -5.38 18.58
C ASN A 193 -9.62 -5.69 17.95
N VAL A 194 -9.74 -6.88 17.38
CA VAL A 194 -10.92 -7.36 16.64
C VAL A 194 -11.61 -8.43 17.46
N LEU A 195 -12.93 -8.40 17.56
CA LEU A 195 -13.68 -9.48 18.20
C LEU A 195 -13.56 -10.75 17.34
N ASN A 196 -13.10 -11.84 17.92
CA ASN A 196 -12.94 -13.10 17.20
C ASN A 196 -14.31 -13.66 16.80
N SER A 197 -14.52 -13.90 15.50
CA SER A 197 -15.79 -14.41 14.96
C SER A 197 -16.13 -15.83 15.43
N GLN A 198 -15.13 -16.61 15.89
CA GLN A 198 -15.31 -17.98 16.38
C GLN A 198 -15.49 -18.05 17.90
N ASN A 199 -14.98 -17.08 18.65
CA ASN A 199 -15.10 -16.99 20.11
C ASN A 199 -15.24 -15.51 20.51
N ILE A 200 -16.48 -15.06 20.69
CA ILE A 200 -16.84 -13.65 20.98
C ILE A 200 -16.15 -13.13 22.27
N SER A 201 -15.74 -14.05 23.16
CA SER A 201 -15.05 -13.75 24.42
C SER A 201 -13.55 -13.42 24.26
N GLU A 202 -12.96 -13.66 23.08
CA GLU A 202 -11.54 -13.39 22.84
C GLU A 202 -11.34 -12.27 21.80
N SER A 203 -10.51 -11.30 22.15
CA SER A 203 -10.05 -10.28 21.21
C SER A 203 -8.79 -10.76 20.48
N GLU A 204 -8.77 -10.62 19.17
CA GLU A 204 -7.66 -10.95 18.30
C GLU A 204 -7.01 -9.66 17.79
N ARG A 205 -5.68 -9.56 17.85
CA ARG A 205 -4.95 -8.40 17.30
C ARG A 205 -5.22 -8.29 15.79
N GLY A 206 -5.39 -7.07 15.27
CA GLY A 206 -5.75 -6.81 13.87
C GLY A 206 -4.81 -7.47 12.85
N LEU A 207 -3.51 -7.58 13.15
CA LEU A 207 -2.54 -8.26 12.28
C LEU A 207 -2.80 -9.77 12.15
N VAL A 208 -3.29 -10.42 13.21
CA VAL A 208 -3.60 -11.86 13.19
C VAL A 208 -4.90 -12.10 12.42
N HIS A 209 -5.88 -11.20 12.57
CA HIS A 209 -7.09 -11.20 11.74
C HIS A 209 -6.73 -11.09 10.24
N LEU A 210 -5.80 -10.19 9.89
CA LEU A 210 -5.31 -10.04 8.52
C LEU A 210 -4.66 -11.33 7.98
N LEU A 211 -3.83 -12.01 8.76
CA LEU A 211 -3.23 -13.29 8.35
C LEU A 211 -4.27 -14.34 7.99
N LYS A 212 -5.28 -14.52 8.84
CA LYS A 212 -6.38 -15.46 8.61
C LYS A 212 -7.14 -15.12 7.33
N ARG A 213 -7.47 -13.83 7.15
CA ARG A 213 -8.21 -13.35 5.97
C ARG A 213 -7.43 -13.58 4.68
N GLU A 214 -6.12 -13.32 4.68
CA GLU A 214 -5.20 -13.53 3.53
C GLU A 214 -4.89 -15.01 3.26
N ASN A 215 -5.56 -15.93 3.98
CA ASN A 215 -5.40 -17.38 3.92
C ASN A 215 -3.94 -17.81 4.19
N ILE A 216 -3.27 -17.11 5.12
CA ILE A 216 -1.91 -17.41 5.56
C ILE A 216 -2.02 -18.14 6.89
N HIS A 217 -1.86 -19.46 6.84
CA HIS A 217 -1.92 -20.32 8.02
C HIS A 217 -0.52 -20.56 8.57
N TYR A 218 -0.20 -19.88 9.68
CA TYR A 218 0.94 -20.21 10.52
C TYR A 218 0.43 -20.87 11.80
N GLU A 219 1.03 -21.98 12.19
CA GLU A 219 0.81 -22.54 13.52
C GLU A 219 1.29 -21.54 14.58
N SER A 220 0.56 -21.42 15.68
CA SER A 220 0.91 -20.50 16.75
C SER A 220 0.95 -21.18 18.11
N ILE A 221 1.92 -20.78 18.93
CA ILE A 221 2.07 -21.17 20.33
C ILE A 221 1.61 -19.97 21.16
N THR A 222 0.63 -20.18 22.03
CA THR A 222 0.14 -19.14 22.94
C THR A 222 1.02 -19.06 24.17
N LYS A 223 1.20 -17.86 24.72
CA LYS A 223 1.90 -17.66 26.00
C LYS A 223 1.27 -18.55 27.07
N PRO A 224 2.03 -19.42 27.74
CA PRO A 224 1.49 -20.26 28.80
C PRO A 224 1.01 -19.39 29.95
N SER A 225 -0.22 -19.64 30.44
CA SER A 225 -0.70 -19.07 31.70
C SER A 225 0.22 -19.57 32.82
N ILE A 226 0.73 -18.66 33.65
CA ILE A 226 1.60 -19.00 34.79
C ILE A 226 0.77 -19.81 35.78
N SER A 227 0.75 -21.12 35.60
CA SER A 227 0.30 -22.08 36.60
C SER A 227 1.51 -22.45 37.44
N TYR A 228 1.36 -22.34 38.76
CA TYR A 228 2.39 -22.57 39.77
C TYR A 228 3.30 -23.76 39.41
N GLY A 229 4.57 -23.48 39.05
CA GLY A 229 5.68 -24.44 39.13
C GLY A 229 6.24 -24.99 37.81
N ASN A 230 5.54 -24.95 36.68
CA ASN A 230 6.10 -25.44 35.41
C ASN A 230 6.57 -24.27 34.54
N LYS A 231 7.87 -23.95 34.61
CA LYS A 231 8.52 -23.14 33.57
C LYS A 231 8.38 -23.89 32.25
N ASN A 232 7.80 -23.24 31.26
CA ASN A 232 7.63 -23.84 29.96
C ASN A 232 8.92 -23.59 29.17
N ASP A 233 9.87 -24.54 29.26
CA ASP A 233 11.24 -24.40 28.71
C ASP A 233 11.24 -23.99 27.23
N GLU A 234 10.26 -24.44 26.44
CA GLU A 234 10.13 -24.08 25.04
C GLU A 234 9.79 -22.60 24.83
N TRP A 235 8.90 -22.02 25.64
CA TRP A 235 8.55 -20.61 25.50
C TRP A 235 9.72 -19.70 25.87
N GLU A 236 10.42 -20.03 26.97
CA GLU A 236 11.59 -19.27 27.41
C GLU A 236 12.70 -19.35 26.36
N LYS A 237 12.99 -20.55 25.81
CA LYS A 237 13.97 -20.77 24.74
C LYS A 237 13.78 -19.82 23.55
N TYR A 238 12.54 -19.52 23.17
CA TYR A 238 12.26 -18.68 22.00
C TYR A 238 12.01 -17.19 22.32
N THR A 239 11.91 -16.80 23.60
CA THR A 239 11.54 -15.42 23.98
C THR A 239 12.53 -14.72 24.90
N GLU A 240 13.45 -15.43 25.54
CA GLU A 240 14.35 -14.89 26.56
C GLU A 240 15.20 -13.71 26.07
N PHE A 241 15.70 -13.78 24.84
CA PHE A 241 16.54 -12.75 24.23
C PHE A 241 15.75 -11.52 23.75
N ILE A 242 14.42 -11.56 23.78
CA ILE A 242 13.57 -10.49 23.22
C ILE A 242 13.32 -9.42 24.29
N PRO A 243 13.69 -8.16 24.02
CA PRO A 243 13.35 -7.05 24.89
C PRO A 243 11.83 -6.87 24.96
N ASN A 244 11.27 -6.63 26.15
CA ASN A 244 9.83 -6.52 26.40
C ASN A 244 9.01 -7.81 26.14
N LYS A 245 9.57 -8.97 26.51
CA LYS A 245 8.90 -10.30 26.41
C LYS A 245 7.48 -10.35 26.96
N ASP A 246 7.12 -9.48 27.90
CA ASP A 246 5.80 -9.45 28.52
C ASP A 246 4.68 -9.06 27.54
N THR A 247 5.03 -8.29 26.50
CA THR A 247 4.09 -7.82 25.47
C THR A 247 3.72 -8.89 24.44
N ILE A 248 4.48 -9.97 24.38
CA ILE A 248 4.29 -11.08 23.44
C ILE A 248 3.16 -11.97 23.95
N GLN A 249 2.13 -12.19 23.12
CA GLN A 249 1.02 -13.10 23.45
C GLN A 249 1.10 -14.41 22.68
N LYS A 250 1.62 -14.38 21.45
CA LYS A 250 1.73 -15.55 20.57
C LYS A 250 3.07 -15.58 19.85
N LEU A 251 3.59 -16.79 19.64
CA LEU A 251 4.70 -17.09 18.73
C LEU A 251 4.15 -17.83 17.51
N PHE A 252 4.51 -17.40 16.32
CA PHE A 252 4.11 -18.01 15.06
C PHE A 252 5.26 -18.82 14.48
N LYS A 253 4.97 -20.05 14.06
CA LYS A 253 5.90 -20.90 13.33
C LYS A 253 5.87 -20.50 11.86
N VAL A 254 6.91 -19.80 11.42
CA VAL A 254 7.03 -19.28 10.06
C VAL A 254 8.21 -19.97 9.37
N PRO A 255 8.11 -20.39 8.09
CA PRO A 255 9.24 -20.91 7.36
C PRO A 255 10.42 -19.93 7.36
N PHE A 256 11.64 -20.40 7.64
CA PHE A 256 12.83 -19.54 7.65
C PHE A 256 12.98 -18.74 6.34
N TYR A 257 12.80 -19.41 5.20
CA TYR A 257 12.88 -18.81 3.88
C TYR A 257 11.65 -19.19 3.05
N PRO A 258 11.02 -18.27 2.30
CA PRO A 258 11.43 -16.87 2.08
C PRO A 258 10.91 -15.88 3.14
N ASP A 259 10.14 -16.33 4.11
CA ASP A 259 9.26 -15.47 4.90
C ASP A 259 9.95 -14.77 6.09
N ALA A 260 10.91 -15.42 6.76
CA ALA A 260 11.49 -14.92 8.02
C ALA A 260 12.99 -14.61 7.99
N TYR A 261 13.67 -14.76 6.83
CA TYR A 261 15.14 -14.72 6.75
C TYR A 261 15.77 -13.43 7.29
N PHE A 262 15.08 -12.30 7.15
CA PHE A 262 15.55 -10.98 7.59
C PHE A 262 15.48 -10.84 9.13
N LEU A 263 14.51 -11.45 9.79
CA LEU A 263 14.44 -11.46 11.26
C LEU A 263 15.58 -12.28 11.84
N VAL A 264 15.95 -13.37 11.17
CA VAL A 264 17.06 -14.23 11.57
C VAL A 264 18.39 -13.52 11.37
N ARG A 265 18.58 -12.87 10.22
CA ARG A 265 19.76 -12.05 9.94
C ARG A 265 19.97 -10.96 10.99
N ASP A 266 18.87 -10.36 11.47
CA ASP A 266 18.91 -9.30 12.48
C ASP A 266 18.90 -9.85 13.93
N HIS A 267 19.04 -11.17 14.12
CA HIS A 267 19.02 -11.87 15.42
C HIS A 267 17.77 -11.59 16.27
N LYS A 268 16.61 -11.40 15.62
CA LYS A 268 15.33 -11.08 16.28
C LYS A 268 14.45 -12.30 16.55
N VAL A 269 14.78 -13.47 15.99
CA VAL A 269 14.02 -14.72 16.14
C VAL A 269 14.95 -15.92 16.21
N VAL A 270 14.50 -16.97 16.89
CA VAL A 270 15.19 -18.26 16.92
C VAL A 270 14.69 -19.15 15.80
N VAL A 271 15.59 -19.93 15.21
CA VAL A 271 15.28 -20.93 14.17
C VAL A 271 15.60 -22.31 14.69
N GLU A 272 14.67 -23.24 14.53
CA GLU A 272 14.89 -24.66 14.77
C GLU A 272 14.32 -25.48 13.61
N LYS A 273 15.10 -26.44 13.09
CA LYS A 273 14.68 -27.35 12.00
C LYS A 273 14.10 -26.62 10.77
N GLY A 274 14.63 -25.45 10.43
CA GLY A 274 14.16 -24.64 9.28
C GLY A 274 12.89 -23.83 9.53
N VAL A 275 12.38 -23.81 10.77
CA VAL A 275 11.23 -23.02 11.21
C VAL A 275 11.71 -21.89 12.10
N ALA A 276 11.30 -20.66 11.80
CA ALA A 276 11.53 -19.48 12.62
C ALA A 276 10.33 -19.26 13.57
N TYR A 277 10.62 -19.00 14.85
CA TYR A 277 9.62 -18.70 15.86
C TYR A 277 9.46 -17.18 15.97
N VAL A 278 8.42 -16.66 15.32
CA VAL A 278 8.20 -15.21 15.14
C VAL A 278 7.16 -14.70 16.15
N PRO A 279 7.53 -13.81 17.08
CA PRO A 279 6.58 -13.12 17.93
C PRO A 279 5.51 -12.32 17.18
N ASP A 280 4.33 -12.22 17.78
CA ASP A 280 3.22 -11.39 17.29
C ASP A 280 3.61 -9.92 17.00
N ILE A 281 4.57 -9.36 17.75
CA ILE A 281 5.08 -8.00 17.56
C ILE A 281 5.79 -7.75 16.23
N TYR A 282 6.25 -8.81 15.54
CA TYR A 282 7.00 -8.75 14.27
C TYR A 282 6.20 -9.23 13.05
N LEU A 283 4.90 -9.51 13.21
CA LEU A 283 4.04 -9.94 12.10
C LEU A 283 3.88 -8.89 11.01
N ASP A 284 3.93 -7.60 11.38
CA ASP A 284 3.95 -6.47 10.46
C ASP A 284 5.10 -6.58 9.46
N ILE A 285 6.29 -6.98 9.91
CA ILE A 285 7.47 -7.14 9.06
C ILE A 285 7.30 -8.35 8.11
N ILE A 286 6.77 -9.46 8.60
CA ILE A 286 6.46 -10.65 7.76
C ILE A 286 5.48 -10.27 6.64
N LEU A 287 4.37 -9.61 7.00
CA LEU A 287 3.36 -9.15 6.03
C LEU A 287 3.93 -8.18 5.01
N THR A 288 4.79 -7.25 5.44
CA THR A 288 5.48 -6.30 4.56
C THR A 288 6.37 -7.02 3.54
N VAL A 289 7.06 -8.08 3.96
CA VAL A 289 7.89 -8.87 3.04
C VAL A 289 7.04 -9.71 2.07
N GLN A 290 5.95 -10.33 2.54
CA GLN A 290 5.00 -11.01 1.66
C GLN A 290 4.46 -10.07 0.58
N PHE A 291 4.07 -8.86 0.99
CA PHE A 291 3.59 -7.83 0.08
C PHE A 291 4.65 -7.43 -0.96
N LYS A 292 5.89 -7.21 -0.51
CA LYS A 292 7.03 -6.90 -1.37
C LYS A 292 7.28 -8.00 -2.41
N LEU A 293 7.24 -9.26 -1.98
CA LEU A 293 7.46 -10.41 -2.85
C LEU A 293 6.34 -10.52 -3.89
N ASN A 294 5.07 -10.35 -3.48
CA ASN A 294 3.92 -10.38 -4.39
C ASN A 294 4.02 -9.30 -5.50
N ILE A 295 4.36 -8.06 -5.17
CA ILE A 295 4.53 -7.00 -6.18
C ILE A 295 5.69 -7.34 -7.13
N LYS A 296 6.82 -7.81 -6.61
CA LYS A 296 7.96 -8.21 -7.43
C LYS A 296 7.63 -9.37 -8.37
N GLU A 297 6.88 -10.34 -7.88
CA GLU A 297 6.40 -11.47 -8.69
C GLU A 297 5.44 -10.98 -9.77
N SER A 298 4.53 -10.07 -9.43
CA SER A 298 3.64 -9.43 -10.41
C SER A 298 4.39 -8.70 -11.51
N PHE A 299 5.46 -7.96 -11.19
CA PHE A 299 6.30 -7.33 -12.22
C PHE A 299 7.01 -8.37 -13.09
N LYS A 300 7.56 -9.43 -12.48
CA LYS A 300 8.11 -10.55 -13.26
C LYS A 300 7.06 -11.13 -14.20
N TYR A 301 5.83 -11.38 -13.75
CA TYR A 301 4.77 -11.90 -14.62
C TYR A 301 4.45 -10.95 -15.78
N LEU A 302 4.43 -9.63 -15.54
CA LEU A 302 4.23 -8.63 -16.58
C LEU A 302 5.38 -8.64 -17.60
N ASP A 303 6.62 -8.76 -17.14
CA ASP A 303 7.81 -8.83 -18.00
C ASP A 303 7.78 -10.10 -18.88
N HIS A 304 7.43 -11.27 -18.32
CA HIS A 304 7.29 -12.50 -19.09
C HIS A 304 6.17 -12.43 -20.15
N ASN A 305 5.14 -11.60 -19.91
CA ASN A 305 3.99 -11.43 -20.78
C ASN A 305 4.02 -10.11 -21.58
N GLU A 306 5.22 -9.60 -21.88
CA GLU A 306 5.44 -8.31 -22.54
C GLU A 306 4.58 -8.12 -23.80
N LYS A 307 4.43 -9.16 -24.63
CA LYS A 307 3.60 -9.09 -25.86
C LYS A 307 2.15 -8.69 -25.59
N MET A 308 1.56 -9.15 -24.48
CA MET A 308 0.19 -8.79 -24.11
C MET A 308 0.13 -7.39 -23.50
N LEU A 309 1.13 -7.06 -22.69
CA LEU A 309 1.28 -5.72 -22.10
C LEU A 309 1.41 -4.64 -23.17
N LEU A 310 2.21 -4.87 -24.22
CA LEU A 310 2.38 -3.93 -25.34
C LEU A 310 1.07 -3.71 -26.11
N LYS A 311 0.26 -4.76 -26.31
CA LYS A 311 -1.07 -4.60 -26.94
C LYS A 311 -1.98 -3.68 -26.14
N ILE A 312 -1.99 -3.83 -24.82
CA ILE A 312 -2.79 -2.99 -23.91
C ILE A 312 -2.26 -1.55 -23.93
N GLN A 313 -0.94 -1.37 -23.87
CA GLN A 313 -0.32 -0.05 -23.87
C GLN A 313 -0.39 0.67 -25.21
N ASN A 314 -0.63 -0.04 -26.30
CA ASN A 314 -0.87 0.55 -27.62
C ASN A 314 -2.33 0.96 -27.84
N ASP A 315 -3.24 0.64 -26.90
CA ASP A 315 -4.63 1.11 -26.98
C ASP A 315 -4.65 2.65 -26.87
N PRO A 316 -5.21 3.35 -27.88
CA PRO A 316 -5.16 4.82 -27.94
C PRO A 316 -5.90 5.49 -26.77
N ARG A 317 -6.82 4.79 -26.10
CA ARG A 317 -7.61 5.35 -24.99
C ARG A 317 -6.82 5.47 -23.69
N ILE A 318 -5.88 4.54 -23.46
CA ILE A 318 -5.14 4.43 -22.19
C ILE A 318 -3.64 4.67 -22.34
N SER A 319 -3.08 4.53 -23.55
CA SER A 319 -1.65 4.65 -23.83
C SER A 319 -1.03 5.96 -23.33
N THR A 320 -1.63 7.10 -23.68
CA THR A 320 -1.15 8.44 -23.29
C THR A 320 -1.15 8.60 -21.78
N PHE A 321 -2.19 8.12 -21.11
CA PHE A 321 -2.32 8.20 -19.66
C PHE A 321 -1.32 7.29 -18.93
N LEU A 322 -1.23 6.02 -19.32
CA LEU A 322 -0.31 5.06 -18.69
C LEU A 322 1.16 5.45 -18.89
N SER A 323 1.49 6.09 -20.02
CA SER A 323 2.85 6.56 -20.29
C SER A 323 3.19 7.90 -19.60
N SER A 324 2.19 8.71 -19.25
CA SER A 324 2.38 9.98 -18.54
C SER A 324 2.51 9.79 -17.02
N LEU A 325 1.79 8.82 -16.42
CA LEU A 325 1.83 8.56 -14.97
C LEU A 325 3.25 8.47 -14.40
N PRO A 326 4.18 7.67 -14.94
CA PRO A 326 5.51 7.54 -14.35
C PRO A 326 6.42 8.74 -14.64
N LYS A 327 6.02 9.65 -15.53
CA LYS A 327 6.73 10.90 -15.85
C LYS A 327 6.18 12.09 -15.06
N ALA A 328 4.93 12.01 -14.64
CA ALA A 328 4.23 13.02 -13.88
C ALA A 328 4.73 12.99 -12.42
N TYR A 329 5.99 13.32 -12.18
CA TYR A 329 6.49 13.53 -10.81
C TYR A 329 6.00 14.90 -10.35
N VAL A 330 4.91 14.93 -9.60
CA VAL A 330 4.42 16.11 -8.89
C VAL A 330 5.25 16.25 -7.60
N ALA A 331 6.56 16.44 -7.73
CA ALA A 331 7.30 17.05 -6.63
C ALA A 331 6.64 18.40 -6.35
N LYS A 332 6.56 18.80 -5.07
CA LYS A 332 6.06 20.10 -4.62
C LYS A 332 6.41 21.17 -5.64
N ASP A 333 5.43 21.59 -6.43
CA ASP A 333 5.61 22.71 -7.33
C ASP A 333 5.57 23.93 -6.41
N PHE A 334 6.74 24.35 -5.91
CA PHE A 334 6.89 25.46 -4.95
C PHE A 334 6.36 26.80 -5.50
N ARG A 335 5.87 26.80 -6.75
CA ARG A 335 5.27 27.92 -7.46
C ARG A 335 3.82 28.22 -7.05
N GLN A 336 3.07 27.26 -6.52
CA GLN A 336 1.61 27.42 -6.39
C GLN A 336 1.15 28.29 -5.19
N ASN A 337 2.03 28.59 -4.22
CA ASN A 337 1.64 29.27 -2.98
C ASN A 337 2.25 30.68 -2.80
N TYR A 338 2.71 31.33 -3.87
CA TYR A 338 3.24 32.70 -3.78
C TYR A 338 2.21 33.72 -4.27
N GLU A 339 1.75 34.59 -3.37
CA GLU A 339 1.05 35.82 -3.77
C GLU A 339 2.04 36.75 -4.50
N HIS A 340 1.77 37.02 -5.77
CA HIS A 340 2.56 37.94 -6.58
C HIS A 340 2.20 39.38 -6.23
N THR A 341 2.81 39.93 -5.18
CA THR A 341 2.77 41.36 -4.86
C THR A 341 3.82 42.12 -5.68
N GLN A 342 3.71 43.45 -5.79
CA GLN A 342 4.70 44.25 -6.52
C GLN A 342 6.11 44.14 -5.91
N ASP A 343 6.20 43.92 -4.59
CA ASP A 343 7.47 43.74 -3.87
C ASP A 343 8.13 42.37 -4.10
N THR A 344 7.36 41.34 -4.46
CA THR A 344 7.88 40.00 -4.78
C THR A 344 8.20 39.82 -6.27
N ARG A 345 8.00 40.87 -7.08
CA ARG A 345 8.25 40.84 -8.52
C ARG A 345 9.74 40.91 -8.82
N LEU A 346 10.25 39.91 -9.53
CA LEU A 346 11.61 39.93 -10.07
C LEU A 346 11.71 41.03 -11.14
N SER A 347 12.64 41.96 -10.97
CA SER A 347 12.96 43.03 -11.91
C SER A 347 14.40 42.88 -12.41
N PRO A 348 14.76 43.41 -13.59
CA PRO A 348 16.14 43.38 -14.07
C PRO A 348 17.13 44.03 -13.08
N GLN A 349 16.69 45.01 -12.29
CA GLN A 349 17.53 45.67 -11.30
C GLN A 349 17.76 44.81 -10.04
N ASN A 350 16.74 44.09 -9.55
CA ASN A 350 16.86 43.27 -8.35
C ASN A 350 17.48 41.87 -8.61
N LEU A 351 17.52 41.44 -9.88
CA LEU A 351 18.04 40.12 -10.25
C LEU A 351 19.48 39.89 -9.76
N TYR A 352 20.33 40.92 -9.86
CA TYR A 352 21.76 40.84 -9.50
C TYR A 352 22.01 40.76 -7.99
N SER A 353 21.06 41.15 -7.14
CA SER A 353 21.17 40.96 -5.69
C SER A 353 20.57 39.63 -5.24
N VAL A 354 19.47 39.22 -5.88
CA VAL A 354 18.66 38.06 -5.47
C VAL A 354 19.25 36.72 -5.93
N TYR A 355 19.94 36.67 -7.09
CA TYR A 355 20.41 35.39 -7.66
C TYR A 355 21.33 34.60 -6.71
N LYS A 356 22.11 35.29 -5.86
CA LYS A 356 23.01 34.63 -4.90
C LYS A 356 22.24 33.84 -3.87
N GLN A 357 21.07 34.30 -3.43
CA GLN A 357 20.29 33.67 -2.39
C GLN A 357 19.24 32.70 -2.96
N SER A 358 18.68 33.00 -4.13
CA SER A 358 17.52 32.26 -4.65
C SER A 358 17.84 31.23 -5.75
N PHE A 359 18.93 31.38 -6.51
CA PHE A 359 19.19 30.44 -7.60
C PHE A 359 19.73 29.11 -7.06
N PRO A 360 19.23 27.96 -7.55
CA PRO A 360 19.85 26.68 -7.24
C PRO A 360 21.28 26.64 -7.80
N PRO A 361 22.17 25.76 -7.28
CA PRO A 361 23.58 25.72 -7.67
C PRO A 361 23.82 25.64 -9.18
N CYS A 362 22.99 24.87 -9.91
CA CYS A 362 23.04 24.75 -11.36
C CYS A 362 22.77 26.09 -12.07
N MET A 363 21.66 26.75 -11.74
CA MET A 363 21.28 28.04 -12.34
C MET A 363 22.20 29.17 -11.90
N ARG A 364 22.70 29.14 -10.65
CA ARG A 364 23.68 30.11 -10.15
C ARG A 364 24.98 30.03 -10.94
N ARG A 365 25.45 28.82 -11.24
CA ARG A 365 26.64 28.61 -12.07
C ARG A 365 26.43 29.18 -13.48
N ILE A 366 25.28 28.89 -14.09
CA ILE A 366 24.90 29.43 -15.41
C ILE A 366 24.91 30.97 -15.36
N PHE A 367 24.26 31.58 -14.38
CA PHE A 367 24.15 33.03 -14.27
C PHE A 367 25.49 33.73 -13.99
N VAL A 368 26.36 33.13 -13.16
CA VAL A 368 27.70 33.66 -12.92
C VAL A 368 28.55 33.60 -14.19
N THR A 369 28.49 32.49 -14.94
CA THR A 369 29.17 32.38 -16.24
C THR A 369 28.65 33.42 -17.23
N TYR A 370 27.34 33.65 -17.27
CA TYR A 370 26.74 34.69 -18.11
C TYR A 370 27.23 36.10 -17.77
N ILE A 371 27.27 36.45 -16.48
CA ILE A 371 27.76 37.76 -16.04
C ILE A 371 29.21 37.98 -16.50
N LYS A 372 30.03 36.92 -16.39
CA LYS A 372 31.46 36.97 -16.74
C LYS A 372 31.68 37.01 -18.25
N ASP A 373 31.07 36.09 -18.98
CA ASP A 373 31.42 35.83 -20.37
C ASP A 373 30.45 36.51 -21.36
N LYS A 374 29.35 37.12 -20.87
CA LYS A 374 28.30 37.82 -21.64
C LYS A 374 27.59 36.98 -22.71
N HIS A 375 27.93 35.70 -22.81
CA HIS A 375 27.36 34.73 -23.74
C HIS A 375 27.20 33.37 -23.06
N PHE A 376 26.36 32.53 -23.65
CA PHE A 376 26.25 31.12 -23.29
C PHE A 376 26.80 30.26 -24.43
N LYS A 377 27.43 29.14 -24.07
CA LYS A 377 27.66 28.06 -25.02
C LYS A 377 26.37 27.27 -25.16
N HIS A 378 25.97 26.98 -26.39
CA HIS A 378 24.92 26.00 -26.63
C HIS A 378 25.45 24.63 -26.23
N TRP A 379 24.67 23.91 -25.42
CA TRP A 379 24.86 22.51 -25.08
C TRP A 379 23.85 21.66 -25.83
#